data_AF-A0A348UKR2-F1
#
_entry.id   AF-A0A348UKR2-F1
#
_cell.length_a   1.000
_cell.length_b   1.000
_cell.length_c   1.000
_cell.angle_alpha   90.00
_cell.angle_beta   90.00
_cell.angle_gamma   90.00
#
_symmetry.space_group_name_H-M   'P 1'
#
loop_
_entity.id
_entity.type
_entity.pdbx_description
1 polymer ?
#
loop_
_entity_poly.entity_id
_entity_poly.type
_entity_poly.pdbx_seq_one_letter_code
_entity_poly.pdbx_strand_id
1 'polypeptide(L)'
;MSWGTFVVILLLGGTYVAQLTFTQTQLRKESAQIEQQFEQQESQKESAEKLRSQLEGIAVDVAALAEAGNANAVRIRDQLAAQGITLGSVAAAPKQEQAKE
;
A
#
# COMPACT_ATOMS: atom_id res chain seq x y z
N MET A 1 -31.17 -48.50 -19.14
CA MET A 1 -30.65 -47.13 -18.95
C MET A 1 -30.98 -46.37 -20.23
N SER A 2 -31.81 -45.33 -20.17
CA SER A 2 -32.23 -44.62 -21.39
C SER A 2 -31.08 -43.74 -21.91
N TRP A 3 -31.05 -43.51 -23.23
CA TRP A 3 -30.06 -42.65 -23.89
C TRP A 3 -29.98 -41.25 -23.25
N GLY A 4 -31.11 -40.71 -22.79
CA GLY A 4 -31.16 -39.44 -22.08
C GLY A 4 -30.35 -39.42 -20.77
N THR A 5 -30.39 -40.50 -19.98
CA THR A 5 -29.59 -40.59 -18.74
C THR A 5 -28.10 -40.60 -19.03
N PHE A 6 -27.67 -41.26 -20.11
CA PHE A 6 -26.25 -41.29 -20.51
C PHE A 6 -25.74 -39.90 -20.91
N VAL A 7 -26.52 -39.14 -21.70
CA VAL A 7 -26.17 -37.77 -22.11
C VAL A 7 -26.07 -36.83 -20.91
N VAL A 8 -26.99 -36.94 -19.94
CA VAL A 8 -26.97 -36.13 -18.71
C VAL A 8 -25.71 -36.42 -17.89
N ILE A 9 -25.35 -37.69 -17.69
CA ILE A 9 -24.13 -38.07 -16.96
C ILE A 9 -22.88 -37.56 -17.68
N LEU A 10 -22.84 -37.62 -19.02
CA LEU A 10 -21.70 -37.15 -19.81
C LEU A 10 -21.54 -35.62 -19.72
N LEU A 11 -22.64 -34.87 -19.78
CA LEU A 11 -22.62 -33.41 -19.62
C LEU A 11 -22.17 -32.99 -18.21
N LEU A 12 -22.67 -33.67 -17.17
CA LEU A 12 -22.26 -33.38 -15.79
C LEU A 12 -20.77 -33.70 -15.57
N GLY A 13 -20.31 -34.86 -16.06
CA GLY A 13 -18.90 -35.23 -16.00
C GLY A 13 -17.99 -34.26 -16.76
N GLY A 14 -18.38 -33.89 -17.99
CA GLY A 14 -17.63 -32.93 -18.81
C GLY A 14 -17.55 -31.55 -18.17
N THR A 15 -18.65 -31.07 -17.60
CA THR A 15 -18.69 -29.77 -16.89
C THR A 15 -17.79 -29.79 -15.66
N TYR A 16 -17.79 -30.90 -14.90
CA TYR A 16 -16.95 -31.06 -13.72
C TYR A 16 -15.45 -31.02 -14.06
N VAL A 17 -15.03 -31.73 -15.11
CA VAL A 17 -13.64 -31.73 -15.59
C VAL A 17 -13.22 -30.35 -16.11
N ALA A 18 -14.11 -29.66 -16.83
CA ALA A 18 -13.86 -28.30 -17.31
C ALA A 18 -13.67 -27.31 -16.15
N GLN A 19 -14.52 -27.39 -15.12
CA GLN A 19 -14.39 -26.59 -13.89
C GLN A 19 -13.06 -26.86 -13.17
N LEU A 20 -12.66 -28.12 -13.02
CA LEU A 20 -11.41 -28.49 -12.35
C LEU A 20 -10.17 -27.93 -13.06
N THR A 21 -10.20 -27.89 -14.39
CA THR A 21 -9.10 -27.35 -15.19
C THR A 21 -9.06 -25.82 -15.11
N PHE A 22 -10.24 -25.20 -15.10
CA PHE A 22 -10.37 -23.75 -14.98
C PHE A 22 -9.89 -23.23 -13.62
N THR A 23 -10.26 -23.88 -12.52
CA THR A 23 -9.82 -23.49 -11.17
C THR A 23 -8.30 -23.55 -11.04
N GLN A 24 -7.65 -24.61 -11.51
CA GLN A 24 -6.18 -24.74 -11.46
C GLN A 24 -5.44 -23.62 -12.20
N THR A 25 -6.00 -23.12 -13.31
CA THR A 25 -5.42 -21.98 -14.02
C THR A 25 -5.65 -20.64 -13.32
N GLN A 26 -6.75 -20.49 -12.59
CA GLN A 26 -7.04 -19.28 -11.81
C GLN A 26 -6.09 -19.16 -10.61
N LEU A 27 -5.83 -20.24 -9.87
CA LEU A 27 -4.89 -20.20 -8.72
C LEU A 27 -3.48 -19.74 -9.12
N ARG A 28 -3.01 -20.12 -10.32
CA ARG A 28 -1.70 -19.67 -10.83
C ARG A 28 -1.69 -18.18 -11.16
N LYS A 29 -2.81 -17.65 -11.67
CA LYS A 29 -2.96 -16.20 -11.93
C LYS A 29 -3.05 -15.41 -10.64
N GLU A 30 -3.79 -15.92 -9.66
CA GLU A 30 -3.92 -15.30 -8.33
C GLU A 30 -2.56 -15.21 -7.61
N SER A 31 -1.74 -16.26 -7.69
CA SER A 31 -0.40 -16.24 -7.09
C SER A 31 0.51 -15.18 -7.74
N ALA A 32 0.50 -15.07 -9.07
CA ALA A 32 1.25 -14.04 -9.78
C ALA A 32 0.74 -12.62 -9.46
N GLN A 33 -0.57 -12.47 -9.24
CA GLN A 33 -1.17 -11.19 -8.90
C GLN A 33 -0.83 -10.76 -7.47
N ILE A 34 -0.72 -11.69 -6.53
CA ILE A 34 -0.28 -11.41 -5.14
C ILE A 34 1.18 -10.94 -5.13
N GLU A 35 2.05 -11.62 -5.88
CA GLU A 35 3.47 -11.22 -6.00
C GLU A 35 3.59 -9.81 -6.59
N GLN A 36 2.85 -9.53 -7.67
CA GLN A 36 2.84 -8.21 -8.28
C GLN A 36 2.32 -7.10 -7.34
N GLN A 37 1.34 -7.41 -6.49
CA GLN A 37 0.85 -6.48 -5.46
C GLN A 37 1.87 -6.29 -4.34
N PHE A 38 2.68 -7.30 -4.03
CA PHE A 38 3.76 -7.19 -3.06
C PHE A 38 4.88 -6.28 -3.57
N GLU A 39 5.36 -6.48 -4.79
CA GLU A 39 6.35 -5.59 -5.43
C GLU A 39 5.85 -4.13 -5.51
N GLN A 40 4.56 -3.93 -5.82
CA GLN A 40 3.97 -2.59 -5.82
C GLN A 40 3.93 -1.95 -4.44
N GLN A 41 3.77 -2.73 -3.36
CA GLN A 41 3.81 -2.21 -2.00
C GLN A 41 5.23 -1.79 -1.61
N GLU A 42 6.26 -2.51 -2.05
CA GLU A 42 7.66 -2.14 -1.80
C GLU A 42 8.02 -0.81 -2.48
N SER A 43 7.66 -0.64 -3.75
CA SER A 43 7.86 0.64 -4.46
C SER A 43 7.09 1.80 -3.83
N GLN A 44 5.87 1.55 -3.34
CA GLN A 44 5.07 2.56 -2.63
C GLN A 44 5.70 2.94 -1.29
N LYS A 45 6.29 1.98 -0.56
CA LYS A 45 7.00 2.26 0.69
C LYS A 45 8.23 3.12 0.46
N GLU A 46 9.07 2.76 -0.51
CA GLU A 46 10.26 3.56 -0.86
C GLU A 46 9.87 4.99 -1.28
N SER A 47 8.82 5.12 -2.10
CA SER A 47 8.29 6.43 -2.51
C SER A 47 7.78 7.24 -1.32
N ALA A 48 7.08 6.60 -0.38
CA ALA A 48 6.57 7.24 0.83
C ALA A 48 7.70 7.66 1.79
N GLU A 49 8.75 6.84 1.94
CA GLU A 49 9.94 7.18 2.74
C GLU A 49 10.68 8.37 2.14
N LYS A 50 10.86 8.39 0.81
CA LYS A 50 11.47 9.53 0.11
C LYS A 50 10.65 10.80 0.29
N LEU A 51 9.33 10.71 0.14
CA LEU A 51 8.43 11.85 0.36
C LEU A 51 8.51 12.33 1.81
N ARG A 52 8.54 11.41 2.77
CA ARG A 52 8.70 11.74 4.20
C ARG A 52 10.01 12.48 4.46
N SER A 53 11.13 12.00 3.89
CA SER A 53 12.43 12.67 4.03
C SER A 53 12.42 14.08 3.44
N GLN A 54 11.75 14.30 2.31
CA GLN A 54 11.62 15.63 1.72
C GLN A 54 10.77 16.56 2.58
N LEU A 55 9.63 16.05 3.09
CA LEU A 55 8.76 16.81 3.99
C LEU A 55 9.47 17.17 5.30
N GLU A 56 10.31 16.29 5.83
CA GLU A 56 11.16 16.56 7.00
C GLU A 56 12.12 17.72 6.73
N GLY A 57 12.84 17.69 5.60
CA GLY A 57 13.76 18.77 5.24
C GLY A 57 13.04 20.13 5.14
N ILE A 58 11.89 20.14 4.47
CA ILE A 58 11.06 21.35 4.36
C ILE A 58 10.55 21.80 5.74
N ALA A 59 10.14 20.88 6.61
CA ALA A 59 9.67 21.19 7.94
C ALA A 59 10.77 21.83 8.81
N VAL A 60 11.99 21.32 8.74
CA VAL A 60 13.18 21.88 9.41
C VAL A 60 13.48 23.28 8.89
N ASP A 61 13.49 23.46 7.57
CA ASP A 61 13.75 24.77 6.97
C ASP A 61 12.68 25.80 7.35
N VAL A 62 11.40 25.41 7.33
CA VAL A 62 10.29 26.27 7.75
C VAL A 62 10.36 26.60 9.24
N ALA A 63 10.74 25.65 10.09
CA ALA A 63 10.93 25.90 11.51
C ALA A 63 12.08 26.90 11.75
N ALA A 64 13.22 26.71 11.08
CA ALA A 64 14.36 27.62 11.17
C ALA A 64 14.01 29.03 10.67
N LEU A 65 13.26 29.15 9.56
CA LEU A 65 12.78 30.43 9.05
C LEU A 65 11.78 31.08 10.02
N ALA A 66 10.90 30.31 10.65
CA ALA A 66 9.94 30.83 11.62
C ALA A 66 10.64 31.33 12.89
N GLU A 67 11.67 30.62 13.37
CA GLU A 67 12.52 31.04 14.49
C GLU A 67 13.34 32.30 14.15
N ALA A 68 13.81 32.42 12.92
CA ALA A 68 14.45 33.63 12.41
C ALA A 68 13.50 34.82 12.25
N GLY A 69 12.21 34.67 12.56
CA GLY A 69 11.21 35.75 12.53
C GLY A 69 10.56 35.98 11.17
N ASN A 70 10.66 35.02 10.23
CA ASN A 70 10.00 35.13 8.94
C ASN A 70 8.47 35.02 9.09
N ALA A 71 7.75 36.09 8.78
CA ALA A 71 6.29 36.18 8.93
C ALA A 71 5.49 35.13 8.12
N ASN A 72 6.02 34.68 6.98
CA ASN A 72 5.36 33.65 6.18
C ASN A 72 5.57 32.26 6.78
N ALA A 73 6.77 31.95 7.25
CA ALA A 73 7.05 30.67 7.89
C ALA A 73 6.28 30.50 9.22
N VAL A 74 6.13 31.59 9.99
CA VAL A 74 5.27 31.62 11.18
C VAL A 74 3.81 31.31 10.83
N ARG A 75 3.27 31.92 9.78
CA ARG A 75 1.90 31.62 9.31
C ARG A 75 1.73 30.16 8.90
N ILE A 76 2.71 29.60 8.19
CA ILE A 76 2.69 28.20 7.76
C ILE A 76 2.72 27.27 8.99
N ARG A 77 3.59 27.53 9.98
CA ARG A 77 3.62 26.80 11.24
C ARG A 77 2.28 26.86 11.96
N ASP A 78 1.67 28.04 12.06
CA ASP A 78 0.43 28.22 12.81
C ASP A 78 -0.76 27.51 12.09
N GLN A 79 -0.76 27.51 10.75
CA GLN A 79 -1.72 26.73 9.96
C GLN A 79 -1.53 25.22 10.12
N LEU A 80 -0.28 24.74 10.12
CA LEU A 80 0.03 23.32 10.37
C LEU A 80 -0.37 22.90 11.78
N ALA A 81 -0.10 23.75 12.78
CA ALA A 81 -0.52 23.52 14.16
C ALA A 81 -2.04 23.48 14.30
N ALA A 82 -2.77 24.33 13.58
CA ALA A 82 -4.24 24.29 13.54
C ALA A 82 -4.79 22.99 12.92
N GLN A 83 -4.03 22.32 12.05
CA GLN A 83 -4.34 21.00 11.50
C GLN A 83 -3.83 19.85 12.38
N GLY A 84 -3.27 20.14 13.57
CA GLY A 84 -2.72 19.15 14.48
C GLY A 84 -1.33 18.63 14.11
N ILE A 85 -0.68 19.22 13.11
CA ILE A 85 0.67 18.85 12.67
C ILE A 85 1.67 19.79 13.34
N THR A 86 2.36 19.31 14.37
CA THR A 86 3.48 20.07 14.95
C THR A 86 4.75 19.79 14.14
N LEU A 87 5.41 20.86 13.66
CA LEU A 87 6.65 20.73 12.87
C LEU A 87 7.76 19.96 13.62
N GLY A 88 7.76 20.01 14.96
CA GLY A 88 8.66 19.21 15.81
C GLY A 88 8.28 17.73 15.98
N SER A 89 7.06 17.32 15.61
CA SER A 89 6.60 15.92 15.61
C SER A 89 6.92 15.19 14.31
N VAL A 90 7.11 15.92 13.20
CA VAL A 90 7.62 15.34 11.94
C VAL A 90 8.99 14.68 12.21
N ALA A 91 9.86 15.39 12.94
CA ALA A 91 11.16 14.93 13.43
C ALA A 91 11.11 13.78 14.47
N ALA A 92 9.96 13.50 15.09
CA ALA A 92 9.83 12.61 16.25
C ALA A 92 8.75 11.52 16.11
N ALA A 93 8.34 11.17 14.89
CA ALA A 93 7.58 9.94 14.65
C ALA A 93 8.52 8.77 14.29
N PRO A 94 8.27 7.58 14.86
CA PRO A 94 9.29 6.72 15.42
C PRO A 94 10.21 6.13 14.36
N LYS A 95 11.51 6.15 14.64
CA LYS A 95 12.42 5.11 14.15
C LYS A 95 11.78 3.79 14.58
N GLN A 96 11.14 3.10 13.63
CA GLN A 96 10.53 1.83 13.89
C GLN A 96 11.60 0.94 14.51
N GLU A 97 11.24 0.44 15.68
CA GLU A 97 11.90 -0.59 16.44
C GLU A 97 12.34 -1.69 15.49
N GLN A 98 13.62 -1.69 15.12
CA GLN A 98 14.31 -2.87 14.62
C GLN A 98 14.42 -3.84 15.81
N ALA A 99 13.30 -4.45 16.18
CA ALA A 99 13.30 -5.65 17.00
C ALA A 99 13.80 -6.77 16.10
N LYS A 100 15.11 -7.03 16.19
CA LYS A 100 15.66 -8.37 16.07
C LYS A 100 14.77 -9.32 16.88
N GLU A 101 14.22 -10.34 16.23
CA GLU A 101 14.31 -11.75 16.67
C GLU A 101 14.30 -12.66 15.43
#